data_AF-A0A5B7IG26-F1
#
_entry.id   AF-A0A5B7IG26-F1
#
_cell.length_a   1.000
_cell.length_b   1.000
_cell.length_c   1.000
_cell.angle_alpha   90.00
_cell.angle_beta   90.00
_cell.angle_gamma   90.00
#
_symmetry.space_group_name_H-M   'P 1'
#
loop_
_entity.id
_entity.type
_entity.pdbx_description
1 polymer ?
#
loop_
_entity_poly.entity_id
_entity_poly.type
_entity_poly.pdbx_seq_one_letter_code
_entity_poly.pdbx_strand_id
1 'polypeptide(L)'
;MIISRSPAVSPAVSGRLCFRGQALPLQEHIKALGVTVDCGLRFDRHVAAVAHHASLLVSGLCRMAGCLDSRGILTLYYTRL
;
A
#
# COMPACT_ATOMS: atom_id res chain seq x y z
N MET A 1 35.12 -10.87 4.92
CA MET A 1 34.45 -10.44 3.68
C MET A 1 34.58 -8.94 3.59
N ILE A 2 35.47 -8.42 2.74
CA ILE A 2 35.69 -6.98 2.57
C ILE A 2 34.98 -6.60 1.27
N ILE A 3 33.98 -5.72 1.36
CA ILE A 3 33.31 -5.14 0.19
C ILE A 3 33.87 -3.74 0.04
N SER A 4 34.86 -3.57 -0.84
CA SER A 4 35.33 -2.26 -1.28
C SER A 4 34.24 -1.59 -2.11
N ARG A 5 33.68 -0.47 -1.64
CA ARG A 5 32.72 0.34 -2.40
C ARG A 5 33.48 1.37 -3.23
N SER A 6 33.39 1.25 -4.55
CA SER A 6 33.81 2.30 -5.50
C SER A 6 32.66 3.31 -5.69
N PRO A 7 32.93 4.63 -5.72
CA PRO A 7 31.93 5.67 -5.88
C PRO A 7 31.62 5.84 -7.38
N ALA A 8 30.70 5.04 -7.89
CA ALA A 8 30.12 5.30 -9.20
C ALA A 8 28.61 5.13 -9.08
N VAL A 9 27.91 6.24 -9.29
CA VAL A 9 26.49 6.35 -9.58
C VAL A 9 26.05 5.09 -10.33
N SER A 10 25.32 4.21 -9.65
CA SER A 10 24.86 2.97 -10.26
C SER A 10 23.85 3.35 -11.34
N PRO A 11 24.10 3.07 -12.64
CA PRO A 11 23.00 3.09 -13.59
C PRO A 11 21.96 2.10 -13.07
N ALA A 12 20.68 2.46 -13.13
CA ALA A 12 19.59 1.58 -12.76
C ALA A 12 19.87 0.20 -13.39
N VAL A 13 20.18 -0.80 -12.56
CA VAL A 13 20.50 -2.14 -13.03
C VAL A 13 19.22 -2.67 -13.63
N SER A 14 19.07 -2.49 -14.95
CA SER A 14 18.06 -3.16 -15.76
C SER A 14 18.50 -4.61 -15.94
N GLY A 15 18.59 -5.32 -14.81
CA GLY A 15 18.91 -6.74 -14.74
C GLY A 15 17.62 -7.52 -14.88
N ARG A 16 17.52 -8.35 -15.92
CA ARG A 16 16.41 -9.30 -16.05
C ARG A 16 16.62 -10.40 -15.00
N LEU A 17 15.72 -10.48 -14.02
CA LEU A 17 15.72 -11.59 -13.06
C LEU A 17 15.23 -12.86 -13.79
N CYS A 18 15.99 -13.94 -13.72
CA CYS A 18 15.61 -15.23 -14.29
C CYS A 18 15.51 -16.28 -13.19
N PHE A 19 14.41 -17.02 -13.13
CA PHE A 19 14.22 -18.16 -12.24
C PHE A 19 13.95 -19.41 -13.07
N ARG A 20 14.80 -20.43 -12.94
CA ARG A 20 14.75 -21.67 -13.77
C ARG A 20 14.71 -21.40 -15.28
N GLY A 21 15.45 -20.40 -15.76
CA GLY A 21 15.50 -20.03 -17.17
C GLY A 21 14.30 -19.20 -17.66
N GLN A 22 13.30 -18.95 -16.81
CA GLN A 22 12.18 -18.07 -17.12
C GLN A 22 12.45 -16.66 -16.60
N ALA A 23 12.27 -15.65 -17.46
CA ALA A 23 12.36 -14.26 -17.04
C ALA A 23 11.19 -13.92 -16.11
N LEU A 24 11.51 -13.43 -14.92
CA LEU A 24 10.53 -12.92 -13.98
C LEU A 24 10.14 -11.50 -14.38
N PRO A 25 8.84 -11.18 -14.48
CA PRO A 25 8.41 -9.81 -14.68
C PRO A 25 8.83 -8.98 -13.48
N LEU A 26 9.45 -7.82 -13.73
CA LEU A 26 9.70 -6.85 -12.68
C LEU A 26 8.35 -6.29 -12.23
N GLN A 27 7.94 -6.61 -11.00
CA GLN A 27 6.77 -5.97 -10.41
C GLN A 27 7.17 -4.58 -9.93
N GLU A 28 6.45 -3.56 -10.38
CA GLU A 28 6.65 -2.19 -9.92
C GLU A 28 6.33 -2.05 -8.42
N HIS A 29 5.46 -2.91 -7.90
CA HIS A 29 5.07 -2.94 -6.50
C HIS A 29 4.95 -4.37 -5.98
N ILE A 30 5.31 -4.54 -4.71
CA ILE A 30 5.15 -5.79 -3.98
C ILE A 30 4.19 -5.60 -2.81
N LYS A 31 3.57 -6.69 -2.36
CA LYS A 31 2.78 -6.70 -1.12
C LYS A 31 3.52 -7.54 -0.08
N ALA A 32 3.92 -6.91 1.01
CA ALA A 32 4.61 -7.55 2.12
C ALA A 32 3.89 -7.21 3.43
N LEU A 33 3.58 -8.23 4.24
CA LEU A 33 2.88 -8.06 5.53
C LEU A 33 1.56 -7.25 5.43
N GLY A 34 0.87 -7.36 4.29
CA GLY A 34 -0.37 -6.60 4.04
C GLY A 34 -0.16 -5.20 3.47
N VAL A 35 1.06 -4.69 3.44
CA VAL A 35 1.43 -3.35 2.97
C VAL A 35 1.91 -3.42 1.52
N THR A 36 1.45 -2.48 0.69
CA THR A 36 1.91 -2.34 -0.70
C THR A 36 3.07 -1.35 -0.76
N VAL A 37 4.18 -1.76 -1.38
CA VAL A 37 5.42 -0.99 -1.45
C VAL A 37 5.91 -0.97 -2.88
N ASP A 38 6.35 0.20 -3.37
CA ASP A 38 6.94 0.32 -4.71
C ASP A 38 8.46 0.01 -4.73
N CYS A 39 9.05 0.03 -5.92
CA CYS A 39 10.48 -0.19 -6.11
C CYS A 39 11.39 0.84 -5.42
N GLY A 40 10.85 2.03 -5.10
CA GLY A 40 11.53 3.07 -4.34
C GLY A 40 11.28 2.99 -2.82
N LEU A 41 10.69 1.88 -2.34
CA LEU A 41 10.29 1.69 -0.94
C LEU A 41 9.25 2.71 -0.44
N ARG A 42 8.48 3.30 -1.36
CA ARG A 42 7.42 4.26 -1.03
C ARG A 42 6.11 3.53 -0.82
N PHE A 43 5.26 4.14 0.01
CA PHE A 43 3.97 3.60 0.43
C PHE A 43 2.81 4.41 -0.15
N ASP A 44 3.06 5.35 -1.06
CA ASP A 44 2.08 6.32 -1.55
C ASP A 44 0.79 5.64 -2.04
N ARG A 45 0.94 4.55 -2.81
CA ARG A 45 -0.19 3.75 -3.30
C ARG A 45 -0.94 3.03 -2.18
N HIS A 46 -0.24 2.54 -1.16
CA HIS A 46 -0.86 1.88 -0.02
C HIS A 46 -1.66 2.89 0.82
N VAL A 47 -1.05 4.03 1.14
CA VAL A 47 -1.70 5.11 1.89
C VAL A 47 -2.92 5.62 1.15
N ALA A 48 -2.83 5.83 -0.17
CA ALA A 48 -3.97 6.21 -1.00
C ALA A 48 -5.10 5.17 -0.94
N ALA A 49 -4.77 3.88 -0.99
CA ALA A 49 -5.77 2.80 -0.89
C ALA A 49 -6.45 2.77 0.49
N VAL A 50 -5.68 2.93 1.57
CA VAL A 50 -6.21 2.99 2.95
C VAL A 50 -7.10 4.22 3.13
N ALA A 51 -6.64 5.39 2.69
CA ALA A 51 -7.40 6.64 2.77
C ALA A 51 -8.71 6.57 1.97
N HIS A 52 -8.66 6.00 0.75
CA HIS A 52 -9.85 5.77 -0.07
C HIS A 52 -10.83 4.82 0.62
N HIS A 53 -10.36 3.72 1.21
CA HIS A 53 -11.21 2.79 1.93
C HIS A 53 -11.88 3.45 3.15
N ALA A 54 -11.12 4.18 3.96
CA ALA A 54 -11.65 4.94 5.09
C ALA A 54 -12.69 5.99 4.63
N SER A 55 -12.42 6.68 3.52
CA SER A 55 -13.35 7.65 2.94
C SER A 55 -14.67 7.00 2.51
N LEU A 56 -14.63 5.80 1.92
CA LEU A 56 -15.84 5.06 1.56
C LEU A 56 -16.65 4.66 2.80
N LEU A 57 -15.99 4.19 3.87
CA LEU A 57 -16.66 3.83 5.13
C LEU A 57 -17.35 5.05 5.75
N VAL A 58 -16.64 6.17 5.85
CA VAL A 58 -17.19 7.44 6.36
C VAL A 58 -18.34 7.92 5.48
N SER A 59 -18.19 7.87 4.16
CA SER A 59 -19.24 8.27 3.23
C SER A 59 -20.50 7.40 3.35
N GLY A 60 -20.33 6.09 3.51
CA GLY A 60 -21.41 5.15 3.78
C GLY A 60 -22.12 5.48 5.10
N LEU A 61 -21.35 5.75 6.16
CA LEU A 61 -21.87 6.16 7.46
C LEU A 61 -22.70 7.45 7.36
N CYS A 62 -22.17 8.49 6.71
CA CYS A 62 -22.85 9.76 6.52
C CYS A 62 -24.18 9.60 5.75
N ARG A 63 -24.24 8.70 4.77
CA ARG A 63 -25.49 8.40 4.05
C ARG A 63 -26.52 7.71 4.94
N MET A 64 -26.09 6.84 5.86
CA MET A 64 -26.97 6.14 6.79
C MET A 64 -27.32 6.99 8.03
N ALA A 65 -26.58 8.07 8.31
CA ALA A 65 -26.79 8.91 9.48
C ALA A 65 -28.21 9.50 9.55
N GLY A 66 -28.84 9.78 8.41
CA GLY A 66 -30.24 10.23 8.37
C GLY A 66 -31.27 9.18 8.81
N CYS A 67 -30.87 7.90 8.89
CA CYS A 67 -31.69 6.78 9.32
C CYS A 67 -31.35 6.30 10.75
N LEU A 68 -30.37 6.92 11.41
CA LEU A 68 -29.83 6.49 12.69
C LEU A 68 -30.05 7.57 13.74
N ASP A 69 -30.37 7.16 14.96
CA ASP A 69 -30.35 8.07 16.11
C ASP A 69 -28.90 8.40 16.51
N SER A 70 -28.73 9.42 17.35
CA SER A 70 -27.40 9.88 17.78
C SER A 70 -26.57 8.78 18.46
N ARG A 71 -27.21 7.82 19.12
CA ARG A 71 -26.56 6.64 19.71
C ARG A 71 -26.12 5.62 18.65
N GLY A 72 -26.93 5.39 17.63
CA GLY A 72 -26.61 4.52 16.50
C GLY A 72 -25.39 5.03 15.71
N ILE A 73 -25.30 6.33 15.50
CA ILE A 73 -24.13 6.96 14.84
C ILE A 73 -22.85 6.76 15.67
N LEU A 74 -22.91 7.03 16.98
CA LEU A 74 -21.80 6.83 17.91
C LEU A 74 -21.35 5.37 17.98
N THR A 75 -22.30 4.44 18.03
CA THR A 75 -22.02 2.99 18.11
C THR A 75 -21.30 2.51 16.85
N LEU A 76 -21.71 2.97 15.66
CA LEU A 76 -21.05 2.61 14.41
C LEU A 76 -19.63 3.20 14.28
N TYR A 77 -19.39 4.38 14.85
CA TYR A 77 -18.05 4.96 14.91
C TYR A 77 -17.11 4.10 15.78
N TYR A 78 -17.58 3.61 16.93
CA TYR A 78 -16.76 2.86 17.88
C TYR A 78 -16.54 1.38 17.54
N THR A 79 -17.36 0.79 16.67
CA THR A 79 -17.35 -0.67 16.43
C THR A 79 -16.63 -1.10 15.16
N ARG A 80 -16.22 -0.16 14.29
CA ARG A 80 -15.77 -0.49 12.92
C ARG A 80 -14.66 0.40 12.33
N LEU A 81 -14.35 1.53 12.95
CA LEU A 81 -13.09 2.26 12.75
C LEU A 81 -12.04 1.71 13.71
#